data_AF-A0A820PYI6-F1
#
_entry.id   AF-A0A820PYI6-F1
#
_cell.length_a   1.000
_cell.length_b   1.000
_cell.length_c   1.000
_cell.angle_alpha   90.00
_cell.angle_beta   90.00
_cell.angle_gamma   90.00
#
_symmetry.space_group_name_H-M   'P 1'
#
loop_
_entity.id
_entity.type
_entity.pdbx_description
1 polymer ?
#
loop_
_entity_poly.entity_id
_entity_poly.type
_entity_poly.pdbx_seq_one_letter_code
_entity_poly.pdbx_strand_id
1 'polypeptide(L)' 'MYKFRFLDYFIVRYKSCQFAAYAREKLHAFQFPDGEILSVQYYDEKIVNDL' A
#
# COMPACT_ATOMS: atom_id res chain seq x y z
N MET A 1 -18.06 19.01 6.89
CA MET A 1 -16.92 18.93 7.84
C MET A 1 -16.09 17.72 7.43
N TYR A 2 -14.94 17.92 6.79
CA TYR A 2 -14.10 16.81 6.32
C TYR A 2 -13.06 16.48 7.39
N LYS A 3 -13.11 15.27 7.93
CA LYS A 3 -12.13 14.75 8.88
C LYS A 3 -11.05 14.05 8.08
N PHE A 4 -9.90 14.70 7.88
CA PHE A 4 -8.75 14.07 7.25
C PHE A 4 -8.09 13.17 8.30
N ARG A 5 -8.21 11.84 8.12
CA ARG A 5 -7.39 10.87 8.84
C ARG A 5 -6.15 10.67 7.98
N PHE A 6 -4.98 11.06 8.49
CA PHE A 6 -3.72 10.69 7.86
C PHE A 6 -3.63 9.15 7.94
N LEU A 7 -3.74 8.50 6.79
CA LEU A 7 -3.50 7.07 6.67
C LEU A 7 -1.99 6.88 6.75
N ASP A 8 -1.50 6.23 7.79
CA ASP A 8 -0.14 5.73 7.83
C ASP A 8 0.06 4.80 6.62
N TYR A 9 0.91 5.22 5.69
CA TYR A 9 1.30 4.40 4.56
C TYR A 9 2.77 4.03 4.70
N PHE A 10 3.10 2.83 4.26
CA PHE A 10 4.49 2.36 4.20
C PHE A 10 4.77 1.87 2.79
N ILE A 11 5.99 2.14 2.32
CA ILE A 11 6.42 1.79 0.97
C ILE A 11 7.34 0.57 1.08
N VAL A 12 6.97 -0.51 0.38
CA VAL A 12 7.77 -1.73 0.32
C VAL A 12 8.35 -1.88 -1.08
N ARG A 13 9.69 -1.94 -1.18
CA ARG A 13 10.39 -2.22 -2.44
C ARG A 13 10.64 -3.72 -2.58
N TYR A 14 10.23 -4.27 -3.72
CA TYR A 14 10.49 -5.66 -4.08
C TYR A 14 11.58 -5.74 -5.15
N LYS A 15 12.38 -6.81 -5.11
CA LYS A 15 13.47 -7.04 -6.10
C LYS A 15 12.96 -7.36 -7.51
N SER A 16 11.70 -7.74 -7.67
CA SER A 16 11.10 -8.09 -8.96
C SER A 16 9.62 -7.76 -8.97
N CYS A 17 9.12 -7.37 -10.15
CA CYS A 17 7.71 -7.10 -10.41
C CYS A 17 6.81 -8.31 -10.09
N GLN A 18 7.31 -9.53 -10.24
CA GLN A 18 6.54 -10.75 -9.93
C GLN A 18 6.21 -10.85 -8.43
N PHE A 19 7.17 -10.53 -7.55
CA PHE A 19 6.94 -10.52 -6.11
C PHE A 19 6.03 -9.38 -5.68
N ALA A 20 6.16 -8.21 -6.32
CA ALA A 20 5.26 -7.08 -6.06
C ALA A 20 3.81 -7.41 -6.45
N ALA A 21 3.60 -8.06 -7.61
CA ALA A 21 2.29 -8.52 -8.05
C ALA A 21 1.70 -9.55 -7.09
N TYR A 22 2.49 -10.57 -6.71
CA TYR A 22 2.07 -11.58 -5.76
C TYR A 22 1.68 -10.97 -4.40
N ALA A 23 2.49 -10.05 -3.87
CA ALA A 23 2.20 -9.38 -2.60
C ALA A 23 0.90 -8.58 -2.68
N ARG A 24 0.67 -7.84 -3.78
CA ARG A 24 -0.57 -7.12 -4.00
C ARG A 24 -1.77 -8.05 -4.03
N GLU A 25 -1.73 -9.15 -4.77
CA GLU A 25 -2.85 -10.11 -4.83
C GLU A 25 -3.21 -10.70 -3.47
N LYS A 26 -2.22 -10.87 -2.58
CA LYS A 26 -2.43 -11.43 -1.24
C LYS A 26 -2.88 -10.41 -0.20
N LEU A 27 -2.41 -9.18 -0.31
CA LEU A 27 -2.57 -8.16 0.73
C LEU A 27 -3.63 -7.11 0.39
N HIS A 28 -3.89 -6.88 -0.91
CA HIS A 28 -4.91 -5.93 -1.32
C HIS A 28 -6.29 -6.40 -0.85
N ALA A 29 -7.07 -5.48 -0.27
CA ALA A 29 -8.35 -5.76 0.35
C ALA A 29 -8.30 -6.73 1.55
N PHE A 30 -7.12 -6.93 2.13
CA PHE A 30 -7.02 -7.63 3.41
C PHE A 30 -7.72 -6.81 4.50
N GLN A 31 -8.61 -7.45 5.25
CA GLN A 31 -9.35 -6.80 6.33
C GLN A 31 -8.67 -7.11 7.67
N PHE A 32 -8.27 -6.07 8.38
CA PHE A 32 -7.75 -6.17 9.73
C PHE A 32 -8.87 -6.45 10.75
N PRO A 33 -8.56 -7.03 11.92
CA PRO A 33 -9.55 -7.34 12.95
C PRO A 33 -10.32 -6.14 13.51
N ASP A 34 -9.77 -4.92 13.37
CA ASP A 34 -10.41 -3.65 13.75
C ASP A 34 -11.37 -3.12 12.68
N GLY A 35 -11.49 -3.83 11.55
CA GLY A 35 -12.36 -3.48 10.43
C GLY A 35 -11.71 -2.60 9.36
N GLU A 36 -10.44 -2.21 9.52
CA GLU A 36 -9.72 -1.45 8.48
C GLU A 36 -9.37 -2.35 7.29
N ILE A 37 -9.37 -1.76 6.08
CA ILE A 37 -9.08 -2.48 4.84
C ILE A 37 -7.75 -1.99 4.28
N LEU A 38 -6.81 -2.91 4.10
CA LEU A 38 -5.52 -2.62 3.49
C LEU A 38 -5.67 -2.39 1.99
N SER A 39 -5.27 -1.21 1.52
CA SER A 39 -5.21 -0.89 0.10
C SER A 39 -3.76 -0.89 -0.37
N VAL A 40 -3.41 -1.87 -1.20
CA VAL A 40 -2.07 -1.98 -1.80
C VAL A 40 -2.10 -1.41 -3.22
N GLN A 41 -1.21 -0.46 -3.50
CA GLN A 41 -1.06 0.19 -4.81
C GLN A 41 0.38 0.11 -5.29
N TYR A 42 0.56 0.13 -6.62
CA TYR A 42 1.89 0.26 -7.19
C TYR A 42 2.30 1.72 -7.15
N TYR A 43 3.54 1.98 -6.75
CA TYR A 43 4.14 3.31 -6.78
C TYR A 43 5.26 3.33 -7.79
N ASP A 44 5.34 4.41 -8.55
CA ASP A 44 6.50 4.69 -9.39
C ASP A 44 7.65 5.17 -8.50
N GLU A 45 8.85 4.59 -8.67
CA GLU A 45 10.04 4.92 -7.86
C GLU A 45 10.38 6.43 -7.91
N LYS A 46 9.98 7.15 -8.95
CA LYS A 46 10.22 8.59 -9.06
C LYS A 46 9.42 9.42 -8.06
N ILE A 47 8.28 8.91 -7.59
CA ILE A 47 7.39 9.61 -6.65
C ILE A 47 7.85 9.38 -5.20
N VAL A 48 8.52 8.25 -4.93
CA VAL A 48 8.94 7.85 -3.59
C VAL A 48 10.11 8.68 -3.04
N ASN A 49 10.94 9.28 -3.91
CA ASN A 49 12.06 10.10 -3.47
C ASN A 49 11.69 11.58 -3.25
N ASP A 50 10.45 11.97 -3.52
CA ASP A 50 9.95 13.35 -3.38
C ASP A 50 8.91 13.50 -2.23
N LEU A 51 8.66 12.42 -1.50
CA LEU A 51 7.83 12.35 -0.28
C LEU A 51 8.72 12.34 0.97
#